data_AF-A0A838JU42-F1
#
_entry.id   AF-A0A838JU42-F1
#
_cell.length_a   1.000
_cell.length_b   1.000
_cell.length_c   1.000
_cell.angle_alpha   90.00
_cell.angle_beta   90.00
_cell.angle_gamma   90.00
#
_symmetry.space_group_name_H-M   'P 1'
#
loop_
_entity.id
_entity.type
_entity.pdbx_description
1 polymer ?
#
loop_
_entity_poly.entity_id
_entity_poly.type
_entity_poly.pdbx_seq_one_letter_code
_entity_poly.pdbx_strand_id
1 'polypeptide(L)'
;MDVSFVIRQRLEKFGLEQRDLARAAQVTESYISQLLTRKKAPPAPKRTDIYEKMDKFLKLPSGELARLADRQRTEALKRQLGDEPAPLFQEIRALILRKCHPDKETHVRAIFDKQPFGELERLVTQTLLDVVKGVATEELENDYWLRMVAELGDRSLEQTRVIVLEFLDTDIFHLSIENCSSFLDPLIESWDIDLATFALEVVLNPRVVAGHVKNFEFVQREADQLFVEEPGLNGFLQDAALSGTATEEEVEFLKRLRFKGKRPTPLYYYRELQNLRDPLHFRTP
;
A
#
# COMPACT_ATOMS: atom_id res chain seq x y z
N MET A 1 -17.42 -3.25 16.49
CA MET A 1 -17.99 -4.35 15.68
C MET A 1 -16.90 -4.82 14.73
N ASP A 2 -16.67 -6.13 14.65
CA ASP A 2 -15.57 -6.71 13.88
C ASP A 2 -16.06 -7.68 12.79
N VAL A 3 -15.15 -8.02 11.86
CA VAL A 3 -15.42 -8.96 10.74
C VAL A 3 -15.94 -10.30 11.26
N SER A 4 -15.31 -10.88 12.28
CA SER A 4 -15.68 -12.19 12.82
C SER A 4 -17.11 -12.24 13.36
N PHE A 5 -17.53 -11.17 14.04
CA PHE A 5 -18.85 -11.02 14.62
C PHE A 5 -19.92 -10.93 13.53
N VAL A 6 -19.69 -10.11 12.50
CA VAL A 6 -20.64 -9.96 11.39
C VAL A 6 -20.80 -11.28 10.65
N ILE A 7 -19.72 -12.00 10.36
CA ILE A 7 -19.80 -13.30 9.68
C ILE A 7 -20.62 -14.29 10.51
N ARG A 8 -20.35 -14.45 11.82
CA ARG A 8 -21.13 -15.35 12.69
C ARG A 8 -22.61 -15.00 12.71
N GLN A 9 -22.93 -13.73 12.89
CA GLN A 9 -24.32 -13.27 12.94
C GLN A 9 -25.08 -13.59 11.64
N ARG A 10 -24.42 -13.46 10.48
CA ARG A 10 -25.04 -13.76 9.19
C ARG A 10 -25.17 -15.25 8.93
N LEU A 11 -24.18 -16.05 9.33
CA LEU A 11 -24.26 -17.51 9.26
C LEU A 11 -25.43 -18.03 10.11
N GLU A 12 -25.55 -17.57 11.36
CA GLU A 12 -26.67 -17.92 12.25
C GLU A 12 -28.02 -17.49 11.68
N LYS A 13 -28.12 -16.24 11.20
CA LYS A 13 -29.37 -15.69 10.65
C LYS A 13 -29.89 -16.46 9.45
N PHE A 14 -29.00 -16.98 8.60
CA PHE A 14 -29.38 -17.70 7.39
C PHE A 14 -29.28 -19.23 7.52
N GLY A 15 -28.90 -19.76 8.68
CA GLY A 15 -28.72 -21.20 8.90
C GLY A 15 -27.62 -21.80 8.02
N LEU A 16 -26.54 -21.06 7.79
CA LEU A 16 -25.43 -21.46 6.91
C LEU A 16 -24.27 -22.03 7.72
N GLU A 17 -23.57 -23.02 7.17
CA GLU A 17 -22.38 -23.60 7.81
C GLU A 17 -21.09 -22.87 7.40
N GLN A 18 -20.04 -22.99 8.21
CA GLN A 18 -18.71 -22.46 7.87
C GLN A 18 -18.15 -23.08 6.59
N ARG A 19 -18.42 -24.37 6.37
CA ARG A 19 -18.04 -25.12 5.16
C ARG A 19 -18.65 -24.53 3.90
N ASP A 20 -19.89 -24.03 3.97
CA ASP A 20 -20.55 -23.43 2.81
C ASP A 20 -19.92 -22.08 2.45
N LEU A 21 -19.62 -21.26 3.47
CA LEU A 21 -18.89 -20.02 3.29
C LEU A 21 -17.48 -20.26 2.73
N ALA A 22 -16.78 -21.29 3.22
CA ALA A 22 -15.47 -21.68 2.73
C ALA A 22 -15.52 -22.06 1.25
N ARG A 23 -16.50 -22.87 0.83
CA ARG A 23 -16.72 -23.22 -0.57
C ARG A 23 -17.05 -22.00 -1.43
N ALA A 24 -17.93 -21.11 -0.96
CA ALA A 24 -18.31 -19.90 -1.68
C ALA A 24 -17.13 -18.91 -1.85
N ALA A 25 -16.30 -18.78 -0.82
CA ALA A 25 -15.08 -17.96 -0.86
C ALA A 25 -13.90 -18.66 -1.54
N GLN A 26 -14.03 -19.94 -1.92
CA GLN A 26 -12.98 -20.76 -2.51
C GLN A 26 -11.73 -20.86 -1.61
N VAL A 27 -11.96 -21.05 -0.31
CA VAL A 27 -10.91 -21.24 0.71
C VAL A 27 -11.18 -22.51 1.51
N THR A 28 -10.21 -22.93 2.32
CA THR A 28 -10.40 -24.07 3.22
C THR A 28 -11.34 -23.73 4.37
N GLU A 29 -12.05 -24.72 4.92
CA GLU A 29 -12.89 -24.52 6.11
C GLU A 29 -12.07 -24.05 7.32
N SER A 30 -10.83 -24.55 7.44
CA SER A 30 -9.86 -24.10 8.46
C SER A 30 -9.59 -22.59 8.38
N TYR A 31 -9.43 -22.04 7.17
CA TYR A 31 -9.23 -20.60 6.96
C TYR A 31 -10.40 -19.78 7.55
N ILE A 32 -11.64 -20.18 7.26
CA ILE A 32 -12.83 -19.52 7.81
C ILE A 32 -12.89 -19.67 9.33
N SER A 33 -12.61 -20.87 9.85
CA SER A 33 -12.59 -21.12 11.30
C SER A 33 -11.54 -20.25 12.02
N GLN A 34 -10.34 -20.09 11.44
CA GLN A 34 -9.29 -19.22 11.98
C GLN A 34 -9.68 -17.74 11.96
N LEU A 35 -10.36 -17.28 10.90
CA LEU A 35 -10.90 -15.93 10.81
C LEU A 35 -11.98 -15.69 11.87
N LEU A 36 -12.89 -16.65 12.07
CA LEU A 36 -13.96 -16.57 13.05
C LEU A 36 -13.42 -16.61 14.48
N THR A 37 -12.43 -17.44 14.76
CA THR A 37 -11.80 -17.56 16.09
C THR A 37 -10.83 -16.42 16.40
N ARG A 38 -10.63 -15.47 15.48
CA ARG A 38 -9.67 -14.35 15.60
C ARG A 38 -8.22 -14.80 15.80
N LYS A 39 -7.91 -16.08 15.53
CA LYS A 39 -6.52 -16.55 15.45
C LYS A 39 -5.79 -15.90 14.29
N LYS A 40 -6.54 -15.50 13.26
CA LYS A 40 -6.03 -14.82 12.07
C LYS A 40 -6.65 -13.44 11.93
N ALA A 41 -5.85 -12.47 11.50
CA ALA A 41 -6.33 -11.14 11.13
C ALA A 41 -7.27 -11.23 9.91
N PRO A 42 -8.24 -10.31 9.78
CA PRO A 42 -9.04 -10.24 8.56
C PRO A 42 -8.15 -9.95 7.33
N PRO A 43 -8.54 -10.44 6.14
CA PRO A 43 -7.83 -10.15 4.89
C PRO A 43 -7.55 -8.66 4.67
N ALA A 44 -6.59 -8.32 3.81
CA ALA A 44 -6.30 -6.93 3.50
C ALA A 44 -7.55 -6.27 2.87
N PRO A 45 -7.91 -5.02 3.21
CA PRO A 45 -9.20 -4.43 2.81
C PRO A 45 -9.42 -4.34 1.29
N LYS A 46 -8.33 -4.21 0.53
CA LYS A 46 -8.32 -4.15 -0.93
C LYS A 46 -8.61 -5.51 -1.62
N ARG A 47 -8.79 -6.59 -0.87
CA ARG A 47 -8.97 -7.95 -1.37
C ARG A 47 -10.39 -8.21 -1.89
N THR A 48 -10.66 -7.77 -3.11
CA THR A 48 -11.95 -8.00 -3.79
C THR A 48 -12.20 -9.48 -4.07
N ASP A 49 -11.15 -10.24 -4.38
CA ASP A 49 -11.17 -11.67 -4.70
C ASP A 49 -11.83 -12.55 -3.62
N ILE A 50 -11.76 -12.14 -2.35
CA ILE A 50 -12.39 -12.84 -1.22
C ILE A 50 -13.60 -12.08 -0.68
N TYR A 51 -13.53 -10.76 -0.51
CA TYR A 51 -14.62 -10.00 0.12
C TYR A 51 -15.87 -9.95 -0.74
N GLU A 52 -15.74 -9.85 -2.06
CA GLU A 52 -16.92 -9.87 -2.94
C GLU A 52 -17.66 -11.21 -2.84
N LYS A 53 -16.91 -12.33 -2.79
CA LYS A 53 -17.48 -13.69 -2.65
C LYS A 53 -18.18 -13.85 -1.29
N MET A 54 -17.54 -13.40 -0.21
CA MET A 54 -18.09 -13.47 1.14
C MET A 54 -19.31 -12.55 1.33
N ASP A 55 -19.23 -11.29 0.91
CA ASP A 55 -20.33 -10.33 1.02
C ASP A 55 -21.56 -10.85 0.25
N LYS A 56 -21.36 -11.33 -0.98
CA LYS A 56 -22.42 -11.92 -1.80
C LYS A 56 -23.07 -13.13 -1.12
N PHE A 57 -22.27 -14.07 -0.61
CA PHE A 57 -22.77 -15.27 0.06
C PHE A 57 -23.54 -14.94 1.35
N LEU A 58 -23.04 -13.99 2.14
CA LEU A 58 -23.65 -13.54 3.39
C LEU A 58 -24.75 -12.48 3.20
N LYS A 59 -25.07 -12.14 1.95
CA LYS A 59 -26.08 -11.14 1.54
C LYS A 59 -25.82 -9.73 2.09
N LEU A 60 -24.56 -9.37 2.28
CA LEU A 60 -24.13 -8.05 2.74
C LEU A 60 -23.98 -7.09 1.55
N PRO A 61 -24.17 -5.77 1.75
CA PRO A 61 -23.67 -4.76 0.84
C PRO A 61 -22.21 -5.02 0.44
N SER A 62 -21.92 -4.87 -0.86
CA SER A 62 -20.57 -5.02 -1.38
C SER A 62 -19.60 -4.07 -0.68
N GLY A 63 -18.48 -4.60 -0.20
CA GLY A 63 -17.43 -3.86 0.50
C GLY A 63 -17.68 -3.66 1.99
N GLU A 64 -18.76 -4.23 2.57
CA GLU A 64 -19.03 -4.07 4.01
C GLU A 64 -17.95 -4.75 4.86
N LEU A 65 -17.61 -6.01 4.56
CA LEU A 65 -16.57 -6.73 5.29
C LEU A 65 -15.19 -6.09 5.08
N ALA A 66 -14.89 -5.63 3.87
CA ALA A 66 -13.66 -4.90 3.55
C ALA A 66 -13.52 -3.63 4.41
N ARG A 67 -14.60 -2.84 4.55
CA ARG A 67 -14.61 -1.62 5.39
C ARG A 67 -14.36 -1.93 6.86
N LEU A 68 -14.91 -3.03 7.37
CA LEU A 68 -14.69 -3.45 8.76
C LEU A 68 -13.25 -3.93 8.95
N ALA A 69 -12.71 -4.68 8.00
CA ALA A 69 -11.33 -5.12 8.02
C ALA A 69 -10.34 -3.94 8.03
N ASP A 70 -10.62 -2.90 7.24
CA ASP A 70 -9.79 -1.69 7.18
C ASP A 70 -9.64 -1.02 8.55
N ARG A 71 -10.76 -0.85 9.24
CA ARG A 71 -10.77 -0.31 10.61
C ARG A 71 -9.96 -1.18 11.56
N GLN A 72 -10.18 -2.50 11.53
CA GLN A 72 -9.47 -3.43 12.42
C GLN A 72 -7.96 -3.46 12.16
N ARG A 73 -7.53 -3.51 10.90
CA ARG A 73 -6.11 -3.53 10.55
C ARG A 73 -5.45 -2.20 10.84
N THR A 74 -6.10 -1.07 10.55
CA THR A 74 -5.60 0.26 10.90
C THR A 74 -5.42 0.41 12.41
N GLU A 75 -6.37 -0.08 13.22
CA GLU A 75 -6.24 -0.09 14.68
C GLU A 75 -5.09 -0.98 15.15
N ALA A 76 -4.88 -2.15 14.52
CA ALA A 76 -3.76 -3.04 14.84
C ALA A 76 -2.40 -2.41 14.50
N LEU A 77 -2.28 -1.82 13.31
CA LEU A 77 -1.09 -1.08 12.87
C LEU A 77 -0.77 0.10 13.78
N LYS A 78 -1.78 0.89 14.20
CA LYS A 78 -1.59 1.99 15.15
C LYS A 78 -1.05 1.52 16.51
N ARG A 79 -1.38 0.32 16.95
CA ARG A 79 -0.82 -0.26 18.18
C ARG A 79 0.65 -0.65 17.99
N GLN A 80 0.99 -1.22 16.84
CA GLN A 80 2.36 -1.67 16.53
C GLN A 80 3.32 -0.50 16.26
N LEU A 81 2.85 0.59 15.64
CA LEU A 81 3.64 1.80 15.40
C LEU A 81 4.04 2.56 16.67
N GLY A 82 3.49 2.17 17.83
CA GLY A 82 3.90 2.69 19.14
C GLY A 82 5.18 2.03 19.69
N ASP A 83 5.56 0.87 19.16
CA ASP A 83 6.73 0.10 19.56
C ASP A 83 7.86 0.25 18.52
N GLU A 84 9.13 0.18 18.96
CA GLU A 84 10.27 0.21 18.03
C GLU A 84 10.26 -1.07 17.17
N PRO A 85 10.21 -0.95 15.83
CA PRO A 85 10.01 -2.11 14.97
C PRO A 85 11.24 -3.04 15.04
N ALA A 86 11.00 -4.32 15.31
CA ALA A 86 12.05 -5.32 15.36
C ALA A 86 12.79 -5.40 14.00
N PRO A 87 14.11 -5.66 13.99
CA PRO A 87 14.84 -5.90 12.75
C PRO A 87 14.23 -7.03 11.93
N LEU A 88 14.33 -6.97 10.59
CA LEU A 88 13.99 -8.11 9.74
C LEU A 88 14.83 -9.34 10.12
N PHE A 89 14.25 -10.52 9.92
CA PHE A 89 14.99 -11.78 10.04
C PHE A 89 16.23 -11.75 9.14
N GLN A 90 17.34 -12.23 9.67
CA GLN A 90 18.65 -12.17 9.01
C GLN A 90 18.62 -12.91 7.66
N GLU A 91 17.87 -13.99 7.56
CA GLU A 91 17.66 -14.78 6.36
C GLU A 91 16.91 -14.00 5.27
N ILE A 92 15.93 -13.18 5.67
CA ILE A 92 15.17 -12.33 4.75
C ILE A 92 16.08 -11.22 4.21
N ARG A 93 16.84 -10.56 5.09
CA ARG A 93 17.84 -9.56 4.68
C ARG A 93 18.87 -10.17 3.73
N ALA A 94 19.38 -11.36 4.05
CA ALA A 94 20.34 -12.06 3.21
C ALA A 94 19.78 -12.37 1.83
N LEU A 95 18.51 -12.79 1.74
CA LEU A 95 17.82 -12.98 0.45
C LEU A 95 17.72 -11.67 -0.34
N ILE A 96 17.28 -10.58 0.30
CA ILE A 96 17.14 -9.28 -0.35
C ILE A 96 18.49 -8.81 -0.89
N LEU A 97 19.56 -8.88 -0.08
CA LEU A 97 20.91 -8.50 -0.52
C LEU A 97 21.44 -9.41 -1.62
N ARG A 98 21.18 -10.72 -1.58
CA ARG A 98 21.60 -11.66 -2.62
C ARG A 98 20.98 -11.36 -3.98
N LYS A 99 19.77 -10.81 -4.01
CA LYS A 99 19.05 -10.44 -5.24
C LYS A 99 19.39 -9.02 -5.71
N CYS A 100 20.15 -8.24 -4.93
CA CYS A 100 20.58 -6.90 -5.30
C CYS A 100 21.59 -6.95 -6.46
N HIS A 101 21.59 -5.94 -7.33
CA HIS A 101 22.62 -5.80 -8.35
C HIS A 101 24.02 -5.77 -7.70
N PRO A 102 24.99 -6.55 -8.21
CA PRO A 102 26.29 -6.76 -7.55
C PRO A 102 27.06 -5.45 -7.33
N ASP A 103 26.94 -4.49 -8.24
CA ASP A 103 27.62 -3.19 -8.14
C ASP A 103 27.13 -2.33 -6.96
N LYS A 104 25.88 -2.53 -6.51
CA LYS A 104 25.27 -1.76 -5.41
C LYS A 104 25.21 -2.54 -4.11
N GLU A 105 25.32 -3.87 -4.16
CA GLU A 105 25.18 -4.77 -3.02
C GLU A 105 26.03 -4.36 -1.81
N THR A 106 27.32 -4.04 -2.02
CA THR A 106 28.22 -3.63 -0.91
C THR A 106 27.76 -2.35 -0.23
N HIS A 107 27.30 -1.36 -1.00
CA HIS A 107 26.83 -0.08 -0.48
C HIS A 107 25.51 -0.24 0.28
N VAL A 108 24.57 -0.98 -0.30
CA VAL A 108 23.27 -1.28 0.32
C VAL A 108 23.46 -2.06 1.62
N ARG A 109 24.32 -3.09 1.62
CA ARG A 109 24.65 -3.86 2.83
C ARG A 109 25.18 -2.96 3.95
N ALA A 110 26.12 -2.05 3.62
CA ALA A 110 26.65 -1.12 4.62
C ALA A 110 25.58 -0.19 5.21
N ILE A 111 24.53 0.14 4.46
CA ILE A 111 23.39 0.93 4.97
C ILE A 111 22.52 0.06 5.90
N PHE A 112 22.19 -1.17 5.48
CA PHE A 112 21.37 -2.10 6.28
C PHE A 112 22.03 -2.48 7.61
N ASP A 113 23.36 -2.65 7.62
CA ASP A 113 24.12 -2.97 8.83
C ASP A 113 24.19 -1.78 9.81
N LYS A 114 24.25 -0.55 9.28
CA LYS A 114 24.24 0.69 10.09
C LYS A 114 22.88 0.98 10.69
N GLN A 115 21.81 0.73 9.95
CA GLN A 115 20.44 0.98 10.38
C GLN A 115 19.59 -0.26 10.11
N PRO A 116 19.66 -1.28 10.99
CA PRO A 116 18.83 -2.47 10.87
C PRO A 116 17.36 -2.10 10.81
N PHE A 117 16.68 -2.57 9.77
CA PHE A 117 15.30 -2.24 9.45
C PHE A 117 15.00 -0.74 9.43
N GLY A 118 15.97 0.01 8.90
CA GLY A 118 15.87 1.44 8.60
C GLY A 118 14.97 1.74 7.41
N GLU A 119 14.89 3.02 7.05
CA GLU A 119 13.99 3.51 6.00
C GLU A 119 14.26 2.85 4.65
N LEU A 120 15.53 2.72 4.26
CA LEU A 120 15.92 2.08 3.00
C LEU A 120 15.55 0.59 2.97
N GLU A 121 15.82 -0.15 4.05
CA GLU A 121 15.51 -1.57 4.13
C GLU A 121 13.98 -1.79 4.06
N ARG A 122 13.19 -0.95 4.75
CA ARG A 122 11.73 -0.97 4.66
C ARG A 122 11.23 -0.64 3.25
N LEU A 123 11.78 0.39 2.60
CA LEU A 123 11.41 0.80 1.25
C LEU A 123 11.64 -0.33 0.25
N VAL A 124 12.84 -0.90 0.24
CA VAL A 124 13.20 -2.02 -0.65
C VAL A 124 12.28 -3.20 -0.38
N THR A 125 12.14 -3.60 0.88
CA THR A 125 11.32 -4.77 1.26
C THR A 125 9.86 -4.59 0.87
N GLN A 126 9.30 -3.39 1.10
CA GLN A 126 7.93 -3.05 0.72
C GLN A 126 7.74 -3.08 -0.79
N THR A 127 8.67 -2.52 -1.56
CA THR A 127 8.61 -2.48 -3.03
C THR A 127 8.66 -3.89 -3.62
N LEU A 128 9.61 -4.71 -3.16
CA LEU A 128 9.71 -6.11 -3.59
C LEU A 128 8.44 -6.89 -3.24
N LEU A 129 7.91 -6.69 -2.03
CA LEU A 129 6.67 -7.32 -1.59
C LEU A 129 5.48 -6.89 -2.45
N ASP A 130 5.35 -5.61 -2.78
CA ASP A 130 4.25 -5.09 -3.61
C ASP A 130 4.32 -5.60 -5.05
N VAL A 131 5.50 -5.69 -5.64
CA VAL A 131 5.71 -6.29 -6.97
C VAL A 131 5.22 -7.73 -6.98
N VAL A 132 5.72 -8.53 -6.04
CA VAL A 132 5.40 -9.96 -5.96
C VAL A 132 3.91 -10.18 -5.67
N LYS A 133 3.30 -9.32 -4.84
CA LYS A 133 1.85 -9.33 -4.62
C LYS A 133 1.05 -8.94 -5.86
N GLY A 134 1.54 -8.00 -6.67
CA GLY A 134 0.95 -7.65 -7.96
C GLY A 134 0.87 -8.87 -8.87
N VAL A 135 2.00 -9.57 -9.05
CA VAL A 135 2.07 -10.82 -9.80
C VAL A 135 1.12 -11.87 -9.22
N ALA A 136 1.19 -12.11 -7.90
CA ALA A 136 0.34 -13.09 -7.25
C ALA A 136 -1.15 -12.77 -7.36
N THR A 137 -1.53 -11.49 -7.48
CA THR A 137 -2.92 -11.05 -7.69
C THR A 137 -3.35 -11.28 -9.14
N GLU A 138 -2.51 -10.95 -10.11
CA GLU A 138 -2.76 -11.18 -11.54
C GLU A 138 -2.92 -12.68 -11.84
N GLU A 139 -2.09 -13.53 -11.22
CA GLU A 139 -2.10 -14.98 -11.41
C GLU A 139 -3.11 -15.71 -10.51
N LEU A 140 -3.79 -15.02 -9.58
CA LEU A 140 -4.71 -15.66 -8.63
C LEU A 140 -5.92 -16.31 -9.29
N GLU A 141 -6.36 -15.79 -10.44
CA GLU A 141 -7.46 -16.37 -11.22
C GLU A 141 -6.93 -17.27 -12.37
N ASN A 142 -5.62 -17.45 -12.47
CA ASN A 142 -4.99 -18.33 -13.45
C ASN A 142 -4.92 -19.77 -12.90
N ASP A 143 -5.91 -20.59 -13.25
CA ASP A 143 -6.00 -22.00 -12.86
C ASP A 143 -4.76 -22.82 -13.26
N TYR A 144 -4.09 -22.48 -14.36
CA TYR A 144 -2.87 -23.16 -14.79
C TYR A 144 -1.71 -22.84 -13.84
N TRP A 145 -1.52 -21.57 -13.49
CA TRP A 145 -0.48 -21.15 -12.55
C TRP A 145 -0.71 -21.74 -11.15
N LEU A 146 -1.96 -21.70 -10.66
CA LEU A 146 -2.31 -22.30 -9.36
C LEU A 146 -2.06 -23.81 -9.32
N ARG A 147 -2.35 -24.54 -10.41
CA ARG A 147 -2.05 -25.97 -10.50
C ARG A 147 -0.56 -26.25 -10.54
N MET A 148 0.21 -25.47 -11.32
CA MET A 148 1.66 -25.60 -11.38
C MET A 148 2.31 -25.38 -10.01
N VAL A 149 1.89 -24.35 -9.27
CA VAL A 149 2.39 -24.07 -7.92
C VAL A 149 1.93 -25.15 -6.92
N ALA A 150 0.71 -25.68 -7.07
CA ALA A 150 0.19 -26.76 -6.25
C ALA A 150 0.97 -28.07 -6.43
N GLU A 151 1.31 -28.43 -7.68
CA GLU A 151 2.10 -29.63 -8.02
C GLU A 151 3.53 -29.54 -7.50
N LEU A 152 4.16 -28.36 -7.57
CA LEU A 152 5.50 -28.13 -7.02
C LEU A 152 5.54 -28.25 -5.48
N GLY A 153 4.40 -28.00 -4.82
CA GLY A 153 4.28 -28.03 -3.36
C GLY A 153 3.61 -29.27 -2.77
N ASP A 154 3.16 -30.23 -3.59
CA ASP A 154 2.31 -31.37 -3.20
C ASP A 154 1.08 -30.94 -2.36
N ARG A 155 0.38 -29.90 -2.84
CA ARG A 155 -0.76 -29.26 -2.14
C ARG A 155 -2.02 -29.31 -2.99
N SER A 156 -3.19 -29.23 -2.35
CA SER A 156 -4.45 -29.04 -3.10
C SER A 156 -4.52 -27.65 -3.71
N LEU A 157 -5.41 -27.46 -4.70
CA LEU A 157 -5.61 -26.16 -5.34
C LEU A 157 -6.16 -25.13 -4.35
N GLU A 158 -7.09 -25.52 -3.47
CA GLU A 158 -7.64 -24.67 -2.41
C GLU A 158 -6.60 -24.33 -1.34
N GLN A 159 -5.73 -25.28 -0.98
CA GLN A 159 -4.63 -25.03 -0.05
C GLN A 159 -3.64 -24.04 -0.65
N THR A 160 -3.22 -24.26 -1.90
CA THR A 160 -2.33 -23.37 -2.64
C THR A 160 -2.93 -21.98 -2.76
N ARG A 161 -4.23 -21.89 -3.09
CA ARG A 161 -4.95 -20.63 -3.11
C ARG A 161 -4.89 -19.94 -1.75
N VAL A 162 -5.19 -20.64 -0.65
CA VAL A 162 -5.10 -20.09 0.72
C VAL A 162 -3.70 -19.54 1.02
N ILE A 163 -2.64 -20.23 0.63
CA ILE A 163 -1.25 -19.77 0.84
C ILE A 163 -0.96 -18.49 0.06
N VAL A 164 -1.44 -18.40 -1.19
CA VAL A 164 -1.35 -17.15 -1.97
C VAL A 164 -2.16 -16.04 -1.31
N LEU A 165 -3.39 -16.31 -0.84
CA LEU A 165 -4.20 -15.32 -0.13
C LEU A 165 -3.52 -14.84 1.17
N GLU A 166 -2.88 -15.73 1.91
CA GLU A 166 -2.13 -15.43 3.12
C GLU A 166 -0.93 -14.53 2.85
N PHE A 167 -0.21 -14.83 1.78
CA PHE A 167 0.89 -14.00 1.32
C PHE A 167 0.42 -12.60 0.92
N LEU A 168 -0.69 -12.48 0.18
CA LEU A 168 -1.26 -11.18 -0.20
C LEU A 168 -1.64 -10.31 1.02
N ASP A 169 -1.95 -10.92 2.16
CA ASP A 169 -2.30 -10.25 3.42
C ASP A 169 -1.10 -9.91 4.33
N THR A 170 0.10 -10.39 3.98
CA THR A 170 1.35 -10.20 4.75
C THR A 170 1.90 -8.79 4.57
N ASP A 171 2.39 -8.14 5.62
CA ASP A 171 3.12 -6.86 5.50
C ASP A 171 4.60 -7.04 5.88
N ILE A 172 5.40 -5.99 5.73
CA ILE A 172 6.84 -6.02 6.02
C ILE A 172 7.18 -6.37 7.48
N PHE A 173 6.23 -6.19 8.42
CA PHE A 173 6.43 -6.53 9.83
C PHE A 173 6.09 -7.99 10.14
N HIS A 174 5.26 -8.63 9.32
CA HIS A 174 4.84 -10.01 9.47
C HIS A 174 5.43 -10.94 8.39
N LEU A 175 6.41 -10.45 7.62
CA LEU A 175 7.06 -11.22 6.57
C LEU A 175 7.87 -12.38 7.18
N SER A 176 7.56 -13.61 6.76
CA SER A 176 8.23 -14.83 7.23
C SER A 176 9.26 -15.34 6.23
N ILE A 177 10.13 -16.25 6.70
CA ILE A 177 11.08 -16.97 5.85
C ILE A 177 10.35 -17.81 4.79
N GLU A 178 9.23 -18.45 5.16
CA GLU A 178 8.42 -19.25 4.24
C GLU A 178 7.81 -18.39 3.11
N ASN A 179 7.33 -17.17 3.44
CA ASN A 179 6.85 -16.24 2.43
C ASN A 179 7.97 -15.84 1.47
N CYS A 180 9.18 -15.66 1.98
CA CYS A 180 10.34 -15.31 1.18
C CYS A 180 10.77 -16.45 0.25
N SER A 181 10.85 -17.69 0.75
CA SER A 181 11.24 -18.85 -0.07
C SER A 181 10.16 -19.26 -1.08
N SER A 182 8.88 -19.04 -0.76
CA SER A 182 7.76 -19.46 -1.62
C SER A 182 7.40 -18.44 -2.68
N PHE A 183 7.66 -17.14 -2.44
CA PHE A 183 7.22 -16.06 -3.33
C PHE A 183 8.37 -15.16 -3.77
N LEU A 184 9.08 -14.50 -2.85
CA LEU A 184 10.08 -13.50 -3.23
C LEU A 184 11.25 -14.13 -4.01
N ASP A 185 11.85 -15.21 -3.49
CA ASP A 185 12.99 -15.86 -4.13
C ASP A 185 12.72 -16.44 -5.52
N PRO A 186 11.59 -17.16 -5.76
CA PRO A 186 11.30 -17.70 -7.09
C PRO A 186 10.82 -16.64 -8.09
N LEU A 187 10.11 -15.59 -7.65
CA LEU A 187 9.49 -14.60 -8.54
C LEU A 187 10.41 -13.43 -8.89
N ILE A 188 11.35 -13.06 -8.02
CA ILE A 188 12.31 -11.99 -8.28
C ILE A 188 13.62 -12.61 -8.77
N GLU A 189 14.05 -12.23 -9.97
CA GLU A 189 15.38 -12.60 -10.49
C GLU A 189 16.45 -11.72 -9.85
N SER A 190 16.27 -10.40 -9.93
CA SER A 190 17.17 -9.40 -9.35
C SER A 190 16.44 -8.08 -9.12
N TRP A 191 17.08 -7.16 -8.40
CA TRP A 191 16.63 -5.77 -8.26
C TRP A 191 17.83 -4.81 -8.17
N ASP A 192 17.62 -3.57 -8.58
CA ASP A 192 18.62 -2.49 -8.47
C ASP A 192 17.99 -1.22 -7.89
N ILE A 193 18.83 -0.35 -7.32
CA ILE A 193 18.44 0.96 -6.82
C ILE A 193 19.43 2.04 -7.25
N ASP A 194 18.88 3.12 -7.79
CA ASP A 194 19.60 4.38 -7.89
C ASP A 194 19.52 5.12 -6.55
N LEU A 195 20.63 5.12 -5.79
CA LEU A 195 20.70 5.78 -4.48
C LEU A 195 20.57 7.32 -4.55
N ALA A 196 20.68 7.94 -5.73
CA ALA A 196 20.50 9.38 -5.88
C ALA A 196 19.03 9.76 -6.07
N THR A 197 18.27 8.95 -6.80
CA THR A 197 16.85 9.21 -7.14
C THR A 197 15.88 8.33 -6.37
N PHE A 198 16.39 7.32 -5.65
CA PHE A 198 15.63 6.23 -5.03
C PHE A 198 14.78 5.43 -6.02
N ALA A 199 15.06 5.50 -7.34
CA ALA A 199 14.40 4.65 -8.31
C ALA A 199 14.82 3.18 -8.11
N LEU A 200 13.84 2.30 -8.03
CA LEU A 200 13.98 0.86 -7.82
C LEU A 200 13.54 0.12 -9.10
N GLU A 201 14.43 -0.69 -9.65
CA GLU A 201 14.15 -1.59 -10.75
C GLU A 201 14.05 -3.02 -10.21
N VAL A 202 12.97 -3.73 -10.57
CA VAL A 202 12.75 -5.12 -10.16
C VAL A 202 12.56 -5.99 -11.39
N VAL A 203 13.45 -6.96 -11.55
CA VAL A 203 13.43 -7.94 -12.64
C VAL A 203 12.72 -9.20 -12.16
N LEU A 204 11.65 -9.56 -12.86
CA LEU A 204 10.87 -10.76 -12.55
C LEU A 204 11.46 -11.98 -13.24
N ASN A 205 11.32 -13.15 -12.62
CA ASN A 205 11.80 -14.41 -13.18
C ASN A 205 10.95 -14.79 -14.42
N PRO A 206 11.53 -14.79 -15.63
CA PRO A 206 10.79 -15.01 -16.87
C PRO A 206 10.28 -16.45 -17.02
N ARG A 207 10.78 -17.38 -16.20
CA ARG A 207 10.31 -18.77 -16.18
C ARG A 207 8.97 -18.92 -15.46
N VAL A 208 8.60 -17.95 -14.63
CA VAL A 208 7.43 -18.03 -13.75
C VAL A 208 6.40 -16.95 -14.08
N VAL A 209 6.81 -15.84 -14.70
CA VAL A 209 5.94 -14.70 -15.04
C VAL A 209 6.14 -14.28 -16.50
N ALA A 210 5.06 -14.02 -17.22
CA ALA A 210 5.10 -13.60 -18.63
C ALA A 210 5.49 -12.11 -18.85
N GLY A 211 5.94 -11.41 -17.80
CA GLY A 211 6.34 -9.99 -17.83
C GLY A 211 7.76 -9.80 -17.30
N HIS A 212 8.54 -8.96 -17.97
CA HIS A 212 10.01 -9.04 -17.88
C HIS A 212 10.66 -8.11 -16.84
N VAL A 213 10.14 -6.88 -16.62
CA VAL A 213 10.73 -5.87 -15.69
C VAL A 213 9.66 -4.91 -15.17
N LYS A 214 9.73 -4.50 -13.90
CA LYS A 214 8.91 -3.42 -13.31
C LYS A 214 9.82 -2.33 -12.73
N ASN A 215 9.61 -1.08 -13.16
CA ASN A 215 10.35 0.09 -12.68
C ASN A 215 9.48 0.93 -11.75
N PHE A 216 10.04 1.31 -10.60
CA PHE A 216 9.41 2.15 -9.60
C PHE A 216 10.27 3.38 -9.38
N GLU A 217 9.69 4.57 -9.59
CA GLU A 217 10.36 5.83 -9.29
C GLU A 217 9.74 6.44 -8.04
N PHE A 218 10.56 6.59 -6.99
CA PHE A 218 10.14 7.21 -5.74
C PHE A 218 10.38 8.71 -5.80
N VAL A 219 9.43 9.42 -6.40
CA VAL A 219 9.46 10.88 -6.43
C VAL A 219 8.86 11.40 -5.13
N GLN A 220 9.65 12.15 -4.34
CA GLN A 220 9.10 12.97 -3.27
C GLN A 220 8.24 14.07 -3.91
N ARG A 221 6.95 13.77 -4.11
CA ARG A 221 5.97 14.82 -4.36
C ARG A 221 5.76 15.52 -3.03
N GLU A 222 6.15 16.78 -2.93
CA GLU A 222 5.45 17.68 -2.01
C GLU A 222 3.98 17.48 -2.33
N ALA A 223 3.21 16.97 -1.35
CA ALA A 223 1.87 16.48 -1.60
C ALA A 223 1.14 17.45 -2.55
N ASP A 224 0.77 16.95 -3.74
CA ASP A 224 -0.23 17.57 -4.61
C ASP A 224 -1.55 17.50 -3.83
N GLN A 225 -1.62 18.28 -2.76
CA GLN A 225 -2.80 18.51 -1.96
C GLN A 225 -3.71 19.24 -2.91
N LEU A 226 -4.75 18.51 -3.36
CA LEU A 226 -5.99 19.04 -3.92
C LEU A 226 -6.05 20.54 -3.68
N PHE A 227 -5.75 21.33 -4.72
CA PHE A 227 -5.96 22.77 -4.69
C PHE A 227 -7.47 22.96 -4.51
N VAL A 228 -7.93 22.89 -3.27
CA VAL A 228 -9.25 23.37 -2.92
C VAL A 228 -9.09 24.87 -2.99
N GLU A 229 -9.55 25.46 -4.10
CA GLU A 229 -9.60 26.90 -4.23
C GLU A 229 -10.29 27.46 -2.99
N GLU A 230 -9.53 28.20 -2.19
CA GLU A 230 -10.04 28.78 -0.97
C GLU A 230 -11.17 29.75 -1.33
N PRO A 231 -12.33 29.69 -0.67
CA PRO A 231 -13.45 30.59 -0.96
C PRO A 231 -13.06 32.08 -0.90
N GLY A 232 -12.09 32.42 -0.04
CA GLY A 232 -11.54 33.77 0.04
C GLY A 232 -10.74 34.19 -1.20
N LEU A 233 -10.04 33.25 -1.85
CA LEU A 233 -9.33 33.52 -3.10
C LEU A 233 -10.32 33.75 -4.24
N ASN A 234 -11.36 32.92 -4.33
CA ASN A 234 -12.43 33.13 -5.32
C ASN A 234 -13.16 34.46 -5.09
N GLY A 235 -13.42 34.85 -3.84
CA GLY A 235 -13.98 36.16 -3.53
C GLY A 235 -13.05 37.33 -3.91
N PHE A 236 -11.73 37.15 -3.81
CA PHE A 236 -10.75 38.14 -4.28
C PHE A 236 -10.75 38.27 -5.80
N LEU A 237 -10.74 37.15 -6.54
CA LEU A 237 -10.72 37.12 -8.00
C LEU A 237 -12.02 37.64 -8.64
N GLN A 238 -13.16 37.53 -7.95
CA GLN A 238 -14.44 38.07 -8.42
C GLN A 238 -14.61 39.58 -8.15
N ASP A 239 -13.84 40.14 -7.22
CA ASP A 239 -13.90 41.55 -6.88
C ASP A 239 -12.88 42.36 -7.68
N ALA A 240 -13.37 43.05 -8.71
CA ALA A 240 -12.56 43.90 -9.58
C ALA A 240 -11.87 45.05 -8.82
N ALA A 241 -12.37 45.48 -7.66
CA ALA A 241 -11.70 46.49 -6.85
C ALA A 241 -10.46 45.95 -6.13
N LEU A 242 -10.38 44.63 -5.89
CA LEU A 242 -9.27 43.98 -5.21
C LEU A 242 -8.27 43.33 -6.18
N SER A 243 -8.76 42.65 -7.22
CA SER A 243 -7.94 41.84 -8.13
C SER A 243 -7.74 42.45 -9.52
N GLY A 244 -8.39 43.58 -9.84
CA GLY A 244 -8.40 44.15 -11.20
C GLY A 244 -7.04 44.56 -11.77
N THR A 245 -5.97 44.55 -10.96
CA THR A 245 -4.60 44.82 -11.40
C THR A 245 -3.68 43.60 -11.28
N ALA A 246 -4.16 42.45 -10.82
CA ALA A 246 -3.36 41.25 -10.59
C ALA A 246 -2.99 40.58 -11.92
N THR A 247 -1.71 40.23 -12.08
CA THR A 247 -1.20 39.46 -13.22
C THR A 247 -1.40 37.96 -13.00
N GLU A 248 -1.30 37.17 -14.08
CA GLU A 248 -1.44 35.70 -13.99
C GLU A 248 -0.39 35.07 -13.06
N GLU A 249 0.85 35.55 -13.11
CA GLU A 249 1.95 35.08 -12.24
C GLU A 249 1.67 35.38 -10.76
N GLU A 250 1.18 36.57 -10.45
CA GLU A 250 0.81 36.96 -9.09
C GLU A 250 -0.39 36.15 -8.58
N VAL A 251 -1.38 35.88 -9.44
CA VAL A 251 -2.51 35.01 -9.11
C VAL A 251 -2.04 33.57 -8.85
N GLU A 252 -1.08 33.08 -9.62
CA GLU A 252 -0.50 31.75 -9.40
C GLU A 252 0.29 31.68 -8.08
N PHE A 253 1.02 32.74 -7.71
CA PHE A 253 1.65 32.86 -6.40
C PHE A 253 0.61 32.80 -5.26
N LEU A 254 -0.48 33.56 -5.36
CA LEU A 254 -1.54 33.57 -4.34
C LEU A 254 -2.25 32.21 -4.19
N LYS A 255 -2.38 31.44 -5.28
CA LYS A 255 -2.91 30.06 -5.26
C LYS A 255 -2.04 29.09 -4.46
N ARG A 256 -0.74 29.35 -4.34
CA ARG A 256 0.23 28.49 -3.66
C ARG A 256 0.32 28.75 -2.15
N LEU A 257 -0.30 29.82 -1.63
CA LEU A 257 -0.30 30.14 -0.20
C LEU A 257 -1.01 29.04 0.62
N ARG A 258 -0.37 28.60 1.70
CA ARG A 258 -0.87 27.52 2.57
C ARG A 258 -1.34 28.09 3.92
N PHE A 259 -2.53 27.70 4.35
CA PHE A 259 -3.13 28.16 5.61
C PHE A 259 -3.28 27.01 6.60
N LYS A 260 -2.75 27.17 7.81
CA LYS A 260 -3.02 26.27 8.93
C LYS A 260 -3.99 26.98 9.89
N GLY A 261 -5.26 26.58 9.89
CA GLY A 261 -6.27 27.11 10.81
C GLY A 261 -7.36 27.94 10.13
N LYS A 262 -7.49 29.23 10.49
CA LYS A 262 -8.58 30.09 10.00
C LYS A 262 -8.48 30.29 8.49
N ARG A 263 -9.61 30.21 7.79
CA ARG A 263 -9.68 30.43 6.35
C ARG A 263 -9.38 31.89 6.01
N PRO A 264 -8.57 32.16 4.97
CA PRO A 264 -8.24 33.52 4.56
C PRO A 264 -9.46 34.22 3.96
N THR A 265 -9.54 35.54 4.16
CA THR A 265 -10.57 36.40 3.55
C THR A 265 -10.08 37.01 2.25
N PRO A 266 -10.95 37.55 1.37
CA PRO A 266 -10.51 38.25 0.16
C PRO A 266 -9.51 39.40 0.43
N LEU A 267 -9.69 40.11 1.54
CA LEU A 267 -8.78 41.19 1.97
C LEU A 267 -7.39 40.68 2.35
N TYR A 268 -7.29 39.43 2.82
CA TYR A 268 -6.00 38.80 3.09
C TYR A 268 -5.20 38.65 1.78
N TYR A 269 -5.83 38.16 0.71
CA TYR A 269 -5.18 38.01 -0.60
C TYR A 269 -4.81 39.36 -1.23
N TYR A 270 -5.65 40.37 -1.08
CA TYR A 270 -5.29 41.74 -1.48
C TYR A 270 -4.04 42.23 -0.77
N ARG A 271 -3.93 42.00 0.55
CA ARG A 271 -2.75 42.39 1.32
C ARG A 271 -1.50 41.63 0.90
N GLU A 272 -1.59 40.33 0.65
CA GLU A 272 -0.44 39.55 0.16
C GLU A 272 0.00 39.97 -1.23
N LEU A 273 -0.94 40.36 -2.11
CA LEU A 273 -0.60 40.96 -3.40
C LEU A 273 0.15 42.28 -3.24
N GLN A 274 -0.27 43.14 -2.30
CA GLN A 274 0.45 44.38 -2.01
C GLN A 274 1.83 44.12 -1.41
N ASN A 275 1.96 43.13 -0.51
CA ASN A 275 3.26 42.72 0.04
C ASN A 275 4.20 42.21 -1.05
N LEU A 276 3.69 41.45 -2.02
CA LEU A 276 4.48 40.95 -3.16
C LEU A 276 4.99 42.11 -4.04
N ARG A 277 4.24 43.20 -4.13
CA ARG A 277 4.58 44.42 -4.88
C ARG A 277 5.43 45.41 -4.07
N ASP A 278 5.62 45.17 -2.78
CA ASP A 278 6.37 46.09 -1.93
C ASP A 278 7.87 46.05 -2.30
N PRO A 279 8.47 47.18 -2.72
CA PRO A 279 9.88 47.26 -3.10
C PRO A 279 10.85 46.93 -1.95
N LEU A 280 10.40 46.83 -0.70
CA LEU A 280 11.23 46.35 0.41
C LEU A 280 11.57 44.84 0.32
N HIS A 281 10.85 44.06 -0.48
CA HIS A 281 11.07 42.61 -0.63
C HIS A 281 11.89 42.21 -1.87
N PHE A 282 12.11 43.13 -2.81
CA PHE A 282 12.99 42.90 -3.97
C PHE A 282 14.02 44.04 -4.09
N ARG A 283 15.08 43.97 -3.29
CA ARG A 283 16.35 44.61 -3.66
C ARG A 283 17.07 43.70 -4.63
N THR A 284 17.00 43.98 -5.92
CA THR A 284 17.99 43.50 -6.88
C THR A 284 19.34 44.13 -6.55
N PRO A 285 20.44 43.34 -6.44
CA PRO A 285 21.78 43.88 -6.65
C PRO A 285 21.97 44.33 -8.10
#